data_AF-A0A2I0U5N3-F1
#
_entry.id   AF-A0A2I0U5N3-F1
#
_cell.length_a   1.000
_cell.length_b   1.000
_cell.length_c   1.000
_cell.angle_alpha   90.00
_cell.angle_beta   90.00
_cell.angle_gamma   90.00
#
_symmetry.space_group_name_H-M   'P 1'
#
loop_
_entity.id
_entity.type
_entity.pdbx_description
1 polymer ?
#
loop_
_entity_poly.entity_id
_entity_poly.type
_entity_poly.pdbx_seq_one_letter_code
_entity_poly.pdbx_strand_id
1 'polypeptide(L)'
;MDMFPTEVKWTRIPKKSQNISQSLFDMGGEYYCYGSDITCTFPANGKFTPDQRAIYEAVLRSSRAVMSAVKPGVAWPDMHRLADRVHLEELTKIGILKGNVDDMVKVHLGAIFMPHGLGHLLGIDVHDVGGYPEGVERIDLPGLRSLRTARSLQQGMVLTIEPGIYFIDHLLDQALRDPAQSCFINNDVLQRFRGFGGVRIEDDIAVTANGMELLTCVPRTVEEIEAFMAEGRSGTKSFDGLSSQRQ
;
A
#
# COMPACT_ATOMS: atom_id res chain seq x y z
N MET A 1 -7.92 -4.09 26.31
CA MET A 1 -7.02 -3.56 25.27
C MET A 1 -7.39 -4.27 23.99
N ASP A 2 -8.34 -3.72 23.26
CA ASP A 2 -8.79 -4.31 22.01
C ASP A 2 -7.72 -4.06 20.94
N MET A 3 -7.07 -5.14 20.52
CA MET A 3 -6.18 -5.14 19.35
C MET A 3 -7.03 -4.92 18.10
N PHE A 4 -7.23 -3.67 17.71
CA PHE A 4 -7.50 -3.38 16.31
C PHE A 4 -6.28 -3.87 15.50
N PRO A 5 -6.44 -4.61 14.40
CA PRO A 5 -5.30 -5.06 13.61
C PRO A 5 -4.60 -3.82 13.04
N THR A 6 -3.41 -3.52 13.54
CA THR A 6 -2.57 -2.41 13.06
C THR A 6 -1.83 -2.76 11.77
N GLU A 7 -1.97 -3.99 11.29
CA GLU A 7 -1.32 -4.54 10.11
C GLU A 7 -2.28 -5.43 9.32
N VAL A 8 -2.25 -5.31 8.00
CA VAL A 8 -2.90 -6.26 7.09
C VAL A 8 -1.87 -7.34 6.74
N LYS A 9 -1.65 -8.30 7.65
CA LYS A 9 -0.73 -9.43 7.46
C LYS A 9 -1.46 -10.67 6.96
N TRP A 10 -1.08 -11.12 5.77
CA TRP A 10 -1.53 -12.40 5.21
C TRP A 10 -0.40 -13.43 5.36
N THR A 11 -0.52 -14.35 6.32
CA THR A 11 0.59 -15.25 6.71
C THR A 11 0.50 -16.66 6.10
N ARG A 12 -0.54 -16.95 5.31
CA ARG A 12 -0.77 -18.30 4.78
C ARG A 12 -0.84 -18.31 3.26
N ILE A 13 0.15 -18.93 2.64
CA ILE A 13 0.10 -19.26 1.20
C ILE A 13 -1.02 -20.31 1.01
N PRO A 14 -2.02 -20.06 0.15
CA PRO A 14 -3.07 -21.03 -0.13
C PRO A 14 -2.48 -22.35 -0.64
N LYS A 15 -2.91 -23.49 -0.08
CA LYS A 15 -2.61 -24.80 -0.67
C LYS A 15 -3.40 -24.90 -1.98
N LYS A 16 -2.71 -24.87 -3.13
CA LYS A 16 -3.22 -25.01 -4.52
C LYS A 16 -4.71 -25.41 -4.63
N SER A 17 -5.56 -24.43 -4.99
CA SER A 17 -6.88 -24.63 -5.62
C SER A 17 -7.67 -23.34 -5.88
N GLN A 18 -7.15 -22.15 -5.53
CA GLN A 18 -7.85 -20.90 -5.80
C GLN A 18 -7.40 -20.31 -7.14
N ASN A 19 -8.37 -19.87 -7.94
CA ASN A 19 -8.13 -19.00 -9.10
C ASN A 19 -7.66 -17.65 -8.57
N ILE A 20 -6.35 -17.49 -8.38
CA ILE A 20 -5.74 -16.23 -7.96
C ILE A 20 -5.86 -15.27 -9.15
N SER A 21 -6.61 -14.19 -8.99
CA SER A 21 -6.76 -13.13 -10.00
C SER A 21 -5.71 -12.03 -9.85
N GLN A 22 -5.28 -11.76 -8.61
CA GLN A 22 -4.33 -10.71 -8.22
C GLN A 22 -3.41 -11.22 -7.11
N SER A 23 -2.17 -10.75 -7.11
CA SER A 23 -1.17 -11.06 -6.09
C SER A 23 -0.65 -9.76 -5.51
N LEU A 24 -0.55 -9.71 -4.18
CA LEU A 24 0.13 -8.68 -3.42
C LEU A 24 1.25 -9.38 -2.66
N PHE A 25 2.48 -9.16 -3.10
CA PHE A 25 3.68 -9.76 -2.54
C PHE A 25 4.48 -8.69 -1.82
N ASP A 26 4.43 -8.76 -0.50
CA ASP A 26 5.20 -7.96 0.44
C ASP A 26 6.35 -8.85 0.94
N MET A 27 7.56 -8.51 0.52
CA MET A 27 8.75 -9.31 0.78
C MET A 27 9.98 -8.41 0.92
N GLY A 28 10.65 -8.55 2.06
CA GLY A 28 11.94 -7.94 2.35
C GLY A 28 13.09 -8.95 2.39
N GLY A 29 14.30 -8.46 2.18
CA GLY A 29 15.54 -9.16 2.50
C GLY A 29 16.25 -8.48 3.66
N GLU A 30 17.19 -9.17 4.28
CA GLU A 30 18.12 -8.60 5.24
C GLU A 30 19.56 -8.95 4.82
N TYR A 31 20.45 -7.95 4.80
CA TYR A 31 21.87 -8.18 4.56
C TYR A 31 22.70 -7.46 5.62
N TYR A 32 23.56 -8.22 6.31
CA TYR A 32 24.35 -7.74 7.44
C TYR A 32 23.50 -6.99 8.48
N CYS A 33 22.32 -7.53 8.78
CA CYS A 33 21.33 -6.97 9.69
C CYS A 33 20.69 -5.65 9.27
N TYR A 34 20.80 -5.23 8.01
CA TYR A 34 20.02 -4.12 7.46
C TYR A 34 18.87 -4.67 6.61
N GLY A 35 17.64 -4.27 6.96
CA GLY A 35 16.42 -4.70 6.27
C GLY A 35 16.11 -3.87 5.02
N SER A 36 15.33 -4.46 4.12
CA SER A 36 14.58 -3.78 3.05
C SER A 36 13.11 -4.20 3.15
N ASP A 37 12.17 -3.37 2.72
CA ASP A 37 10.74 -3.73 2.74
C ASP A 37 10.04 -3.30 1.46
N ILE A 38 9.60 -4.26 0.65
CA ILE A 38 9.10 -3.96 -0.70
C ILE A 38 7.84 -4.77 -0.96
N THR A 39 6.77 -4.05 -1.31
CA THR A 39 5.52 -4.62 -1.78
C THR A 39 5.31 -4.38 -3.28
N CYS A 40 5.02 -5.47 -3.99
CA CYS A 40 4.61 -5.50 -5.39
C CYS A 40 3.21 -6.10 -5.53
N THR A 41 2.28 -5.34 -6.13
CA THR A 41 0.97 -5.86 -6.53
C THR A 41 0.88 -6.04 -8.05
N PHE A 42 0.39 -7.18 -8.52
CA PHE A 42 0.26 -7.48 -9.95
C PHE A 42 -0.83 -8.54 -10.21
N PRO A 43 -1.43 -8.59 -11.42
CA PRO A 43 -2.38 -9.62 -11.80
C PRO A 43 -1.65 -10.95 -11.96
N ALA A 44 -2.17 -12.04 -11.39
CA ALA A 44 -1.47 -13.32 -11.39
C ALA A 44 -1.30 -13.90 -12.81
N ASN A 45 -2.22 -13.58 -13.73
CA ASN A 45 -2.11 -13.93 -15.15
C ASN A 45 -1.26 -12.93 -15.95
N GLY A 46 -0.72 -11.89 -15.33
CA GLY A 46 0.08 -10.83 -15.93
C GLY A 46 -0.63 -9.91 -16.92
N LYS A 47 -1.96 -9.77 -16.82
CA LYS A 47 -2.76 -8.76 -17.54
C LYS A 47 -3.82 -8.15 -16.62
N PHE A 48 -3.81 -6.83 -16.49
CA PHE A 48 -4.76 -6.14 -15.62
C PHE A 48 -6.15 -6.14 -16.26
N THR A 49 -7.18 -6.50 -15.49
CA THR A 49 -8.55 -6.16 -15.86
C THR A 49 -8.81 -4.66 -15.68
N PRO A 50 -9.88 -4.10 -16.25
CA PRO A 50 -10.21 -2.67 -16.05
C PRO A 50 -10.35 -2.28 -14.58
N ASP A 51 -11.04 -3.09 -13.76
CA ASP A 51 -11.19 -2.84 -12.33
C ASP A 51 -9.84 -2.95 -11.58
N GLN A 52 -8.99 -3.92 -11.93
CA GLN A 52 -7.65 -4.06 -11.35
C GLN A 52 -6.77 -2.85 -11.68
N ARG A 53 -6.76 -2.43 -12.96
CA ARG A 53 -6.02 -1.26 -13.43
C ARG A 53 -6.45 0.00 -12.68
N ALA A 54 -7.75 0.22 -12.54
CA ALA A 54 -8.30 1.40 -11.88
C ALA A 54 -7.84 1.53 -10.41
N ILE A 55 -7.94 0.45 -9.63
CA ILE A 55 -7.49 0.46 -8.23
C ILE A 55 -5.97 0.53 -8.13
N TYR A 56 -5.24 -0.15 -9.03
CA TYR A 56 -3.79 -0.12 -9.06
C TYR A 56 -3.25 1.29 -9.34
N GLU A 57 -3.76 1.96 -10.36
CA GLU A 57 -3.37 3.33 -10.73
C GLU A 57 -3.75 4.34 -9.65
N ALA A 58 -4.83 4.10 -8.89
CA ALA A 58 -5.20 4.93 -7.75
C ALA A 58 -4.13 4.88 -6.63
N VAL A 59 -3.66 3.67 -6.30
CA VAL A 59 -2.57 3.50 -5.32
C VAL A 59 -1.25 4.08 -5.87
N LEU A 60 -0.94 3.84 -7.15
CA LEU A 60 0.26 4.41 -7.79
C LEU A 60 0.25 5.95 -7.76
N ARG A 61 -0.91 6.58 -8.00
CA ARG A 61 -1.08 8.03 -7.91
C ARG A 61 -0.78 8.52 -6.49
N SER A 62 -1.28 7.85 -5.46
CA SER A 62 -1.03 8.23 -4.07
C SER A 62 0.45 8.05 -3.67
N SER A 63 1.09 6.95 -4.07
CA SER A 63 2.51 6.70 -3.84
C SER A 63 3.36 7.81 -4.46
N ARG A 64 3.12 8.15 -5.74
CA ARG A 64 3.84 9.25 -6.42
C ARG A 64 3.56 10.63 -5.83
N ALA A 65 2.33 10.89 -5.39
CA ALA A 65 1.98 12.15 -4.73
C ALA A 65 2.72 12.33 -3.41
N VAL A 66 2.78 11.28 -2.58
CA VAL A 66 3.54 11.27 -1.33
C VAL A 66 5.03 11.44 -1.61
N MET A 67 5.61 10.62 -2.50
CA MET A 67 7.02 10.72 -2.90
C MET A 67 7.41 12.13 -3.35
N SER A 68 6.55 12.80 -4.12
CA SER A 68 6.80 14.17 -4.61
C SER A 68 6.73 15.23 -3.51
N ALA A 69 6.05 14.95 -2.40
CA ALA A 69 5.88 15.85 -1.27
C ALA A 69 6.91 15.63 -0.16
N VAL A 70 7.62 14.50 -0.16
CA VAL A 70 8.67 14.20 0.83
C VAL A 70 9.80 15.20 0.71
N LYS A 71 10.09 15.86 1.84
CA LYS A 71 11.27 16.70 2.08
C LYS A 71 11.39 16.98 3.59
N PRO A 72 12.55 17.46 4.07
CA PRO A 72 12.70 17.88 5.46
C PRO A 72 11.64 18.89 5.91
N GLY A 73 11.15 18.73 7.15
CA GLY A 73 10.15 19.58 7.78
C GLY A 73 8.69 19.17 7.58
N VAL A 74 8.39 18.31 6.59
CA VAL A 74 7.03 17.79 6.37
C VAL A 74 6.64 16.83 7.49
N ALA A 75 5.43 16.98 8.05
CA ALA A 75 4.91 16.07 9.06
C ALA A 75 4.43 14.76 8.41
N TRP A 76 4.89 13.61 8.89
CA TRP A 76 4.47 12.30 8.35
C TRP A 76 2.95 12.06 8.38
N PRO A 77 2.20 12.48 9.42
CA PRO A 77 0.74 12.40 9.41
C PRO A 77 0.07 13.14 8.24
N ASP A 78 0.67 14.21 7.73
CA ASP A 78 0.10 14.95 6.60
C ASP A 78 0.30 14.20 5.28
N MET A 79 1.35 13.39 5.17
CA MET A 79 1.54 12.48 4.03
C MET A 79 0.48 11.36 4.05
N HIS A 80 0.11 10.86 5.23
CA HIS A 80 -0.96 9.86 5.34
C HIS A 80 -2.30 10.43 4.88
N ARG A 81 -2.63 11.65 5.32
CA ARG A 81 -3.83 12.37 4.87
C ARG A 81 -3.80 12.70 3.37
N LEU A 82 -2.62 12.97 2.82
CA LEU A 82 -2.45 13.16 1.37
C LEU A 82 -2.80 11.88 0.61
N ALA A 83 -2.30 10.72 1.05
CA ALA A 83 -2.64 9.43 0.46
C ALA A 83 -4.14 9.13 0.58
N ASP A 84 -4.73 9.31 1.77
CA ASP A 84 -6.18 9.16 1.99
C ASP A 84 -7.00 10.00 1.01
N ARG A 85 -6.67 11.29 0.88
CA ARG A 85 -7.37 12.18 -0.03
C ARG A 85 -7.28 11.71 -1.48
N VAL A 86 -6.08 11.32 -1.93
CA VAL A 86 -5.89 10.82 -3.30
C VAL A 86 -6.69 9.54 -3.54
N HIS A 87 -6.72 8.61 -2.58
CA HIS A 87 -7.55 7.41 -2.68
C HIS A 87 -9.03 7.75 -2.79
N LEU A 88 -9.54 8.66 -1.95
CA LEU A 88 -10.94 9.08 -1.98
C LEU A 88 -11.31 9.77 -3.30
N GLU A 89 -10.43 10.61 -3.84
CA GLU A 89 -10.61 11.21 -5.17
C GLU A 89 -10.71 10.15 -6.27
N GLU A 90 -9.81 9.17 -6.27
CA GLU A 90 -9.78 8.12 -7.30
C GLU A 90 -10.97 7.16 -7.16
N LEU A 91 -11.31 6.73 -5.94
CA LEU A 91 -12.49 5.90 -5.69
C LEU A 91 -13.80 6.62 -6.05
N THR A 92 -13.82 7.96 -5.98
CA THR A 92 -14.93 8.77 -6.48
C THR A 92 -14.98 8.77 -8.02
N LYS A 93 -13.83 8.89 -8.71
CA LYS A 93 -13.76 8.79 -10.19
C LYS A 93 -14.18 7.41 -10.70
N ILE A 94 -13.84 6.35 -9.96
CA ILE A 94 -14.23 4.96 -10.25
C ILE A 94 -15.74 4.73 -10.02
N GLY A 95 -16.38 5.59 -9.23
CA GLY A 95 -17.81 5.54 -8.91
C GLY A 95 -18.16 4.64 -7.72
N ILE A 96 -17.15 4.15 -6.97
CA ILE A 96 -17.33 3.45 -5.69
C ILE A 96 -17.81 4.46 -4.62
N LEU A 97 -17.24 5.66 -4.65
CA LEU A 97 -17.63 6.77 -3.79
C LEU A 97 -18.38 7.85 -4.59
N LYS A 98 -19.14 8.68 -3.89
CA LYS A 98 -19.90 9.81 -4.45
C LYS A 98 -19.95 10.96 -3.44
N GLY A 99 -20.06 12.19 -3.93
CA GLY A 99 -20.16 13.40 -3.09
C GLY A 99 -18.84 14.17 -3.00
N ASN A 100 -18.68 14.95 -1.93
CA ASN A 100 -17.53 15.84 -1.74
C ASN A 100 -16.42 15.15 -0.94
N VAL A 101 -15.18 15.17 -1.46
CA VAL A 101 -14.02 14.53 -0.83
C VAL A 101 -13.63 15.18 0.50
N ASP A 102 -13.77 16.50 0.65
CA ASP A 102 -13.47 17.16 1.93
C ASP A 102 -14.39 16.67 3.05
N ASP A 103 -15.65 16.35 2.73
CA ASP A 103 -16.58 15.78 3.72
C ASP A 103 -16.25 14.32 4.03
N MET A 104 -15.83 13.53 3.03
CA MET A 104 -15.34 12.16 3.25
C MET A 104 -14.12 12.11 4.19
N VAL A 105 -13.21 13.09 4.07
CA VAL A 105 -12.02 13.21 4.93
C VAL A 105 -12.43 13.50 6.39
N LYS A 106 -13.43 14.36 6.62
CA LYS A 106 -13.92 14.69 7.96
C LYS A 106 -14.49 13.49 8.70
N VAL A 107 -15.10 12.55 7.98
CA VAL A 107 -15.66 11.31 8.55
C VAL A 107 -14.67 10.14 8.51
N HIS A 108 -13.39 10.41 8.22
CA HIS A 108 -12.30 9.42 8.19
C HIS A 108 -12.55 8.24 7.24
N LEU A 109 -13.21 8.49 6.10
CA LEU A 109 -13.56 7.43 5.15
C LEU A 109 -12.33 6.77 4.50
N GLY A 110 -11.21 7.50 4.39
CA GLY A 110 -9.94 6.95 3.87
C GLY A 110 -9.48 5.71 4.65
N ALA A 111 -9.62 5.73 5.97
CA ALA A 111 -9.23 4.62 6.86
C ALA A 111 -10.04 3.33 6.66
N ILE A 112 -11.20 3.39 5.98
CA ILE A 112 -11.95 2.19 5.59
C ILE A 112 -11.22 1.43 4.48
N PHE A 113 -10.53 2.16 3.59
CA PHE A 113 -9.80 1.60 2.45
C PHE A 113 -8.29 1.45 2.73
N MET A 114 -7.71 2.25 3.62
CA MET A 114 -6.32 2.15 4.09
C MET A 114 -6.26 2.15 5.63
N PRO A 115 -6.48 1.00 6.31
CA PRO A 115 -6.57 0.95 7.77
C PRO A 115 -5.21 0.98 8.50
N HIS A 116 -4.11 0.78 7.77
CA HIS A 116 -2.75 0.79 8.29
C HIS A 116 -2.10 2.17 8.14
N GLY A 117 -0.95 2.39 8.79
CA GLY A 117 -0.15 3.61 8.60
C GLY A 117 0.43 3.69 7.19
N LEU A 118 0.72 4.91 6.70
CA LEU A 118 1.28 5.11 5.35
C LEU A 118 2.66 4.45 5.15
N GLY A 119 3.39 4.27 6.24
CA GLY A 119 4.75 3.74 6.26
C GLY A 119 5.43 4.03 7.58
N HIS A 120 6.69 3.61 7.67
CA HIS A 120 7.45 3.57 8.91
C HIS A 120 8.93 3.79 8.69
N LEU A 121 9.67 4.05 9.77
CA LEU A 121 11.13 4.06 9.72
C LEU A 121 11.63 2.65 9.38
N LEU A 122 12.73 2.58 8.65
CA LEU A 122 13.37 1.35 8.18
C LEU A 122 14.88 1.43 8.44
N GLY A 123 15.47 0.35 8.96
CA GLY A 123 16.89 0.31 9.28
C GLY A 123 17.36 -1.10 9.60
N ILE A 124 17.88 -1.30 10.81
CA ILE A 124 18.26 -2.64 11.28
C ILE A 124 17.01 -3.49 11.48
N ASP A 125 16.00 -2.92 12.13
CA ASP A 125 14.67 -3.51 12.21
C ASP A 125 13.82 -3.03 11.01
N VAL A 126 12.99 -3.91 10.45
CA VAL A 126 12.04 -3.54 9.38
C VAL A 126 11.11 -2.41 9.86
N HIS A 127 10.58 -2.55 11.07
CA HIS A 127 9.91 -1.47 11.78
C HIS A 127 10.90 -0.81 12.74
N ASP A 128 11.72 0.11 12.23
CA ASP A 128 12.85 0.67 12.96
C ASP A 128 12.43 1.57 14.14
N VAL A 129 13.36 1.75 15.07
CA VAL A 129 13.15 2.44 16.33
C VAL A 129 12.93 3.96 16.17
N GLY A 130 12.47 4.62 17.25
CA GLY A 130 12.45 6.08 17.32
C GLY A 130 11.31 6.76 16.56
N GLY A 131 10.25 6.05 16.21
CA GLY A 131 9.05 6.64 15.61
C GLY A 131 8.25 7.55 16.56
N TYR A 132 8.28 7.27 17.87
CA TYR A 132 7.60 8.04 18.93
C TYR A 132 8.54 8.30 20.12
N PRO A 133 9.53 9.20 19.98
CA PRO A 133 10.31 9.67 21.12
C PRO A 133 9.45 10.55 22.05
N GLU A 134 9.99 10.89 23.21
CA GLU A 134 9.33 11.83 24.14
C GLU A 134 8.93 13.15 23.42
N GLY A 135 7.69 13.58 23.63
CA GLY A 135 7.11 14.77 23.00
C GLY A 135 6.47 14.52 21.63
N VAL A 136 6.51 13.31 21.09
CA VAL A 136 5.80 12.92 19.86
C VAL A 136 4.66 11.98 20.22
N GLU A 137 3.43 12.48 20.11
CA GLU A 137 2.22 11.74 20.48
C GLU A 137 1.60 11.00 19.31
N ARG A 138 0.98 9.85 19.60
CA ARG A 138 0.17 9.11 18.63
C ARG A 138 -1.18 9.81 18.44
N ILE A 139 -1.59 9.97 17.18
CA ILE A 139 -2.87 10.58 16.83
C ILE A 139 -3.96 9.51 16.93
N ASP A 140 -4.90 9.64 17.86
CA ASP A 140 -6.01 8.69 18.02
C ASP A 140 -7.17 8.98 17.05
N LEU A 141 -6.90 8.84 15.75
CA LEU A 141 -7.91 8.90 14.68
C LEU A 141 -7.80 7.64 13.80
N PRO A 142 -8.89 7.19 13.15
CA PRO A 142 -8.82 6.06 12.21
C PRO A 142 -7.74 6.26 11.15
N GLY A 143 -7.02 5.18 10.80
CA GLY A 143 -5.83 5.23 9.92
C GLY A 143 -4.59 5.78 10.64
N LEU A 144 -4.65 7.05 11.06
CA LEU A 144 -3.53 7.76 11.70
C LEU A 144 -3.02 7.09 12.98
N ARG A 145 -3.90 6.47 13.76
CA ARG A 145 -3.48 5.74 14.98
C ARG A 145 -2.57 4.56 14.69
N SER A 146 -2.58 4.04 13.46
CA SER A 146 -1.74 2.93 13.00
C SER A 146 -0.39 3.40 12.46
N LEU A 147 -0.13 4.71 12.34
CA LEU A 147 1.19 5.22 11.94
C LEU A 147 2.27 4.79 12.93
N ARG A 148 3.43 4.38 12.41
CA ARG A 148 4.58 4.03 13.26
C ARG A 148 5.46 5.21 13.64
N THR A 149 5.20 6.39 13.07
CA THR A 149 5.82 7.66 13.45
C THR A 149 4.84 8.80 13.21
N ALA A 150 4.85 9.81 14.09
CA ALA A 150 4.16 11.08 13.87
C ALA A 150 5.14 12.26 13.72
N ARG A 151 6.43 11.95 13.50
CA ARG A 151 7.51 12.94 13.41
C ARG A 151 7.43 13.76 12.12
N SER A 152 8.03 14.94 12.16
CA SER A 152 8.46 15.64 10.95
C SER A 152 9.69 14.97 10.36
N LEU A 153 9.70 14.85 9.04
CA LEU A 153 10.80 14.27 8.28
C LEU A 153 12.06 15.12 8.42
N GLN A 154 13.20 14.46 8.55
CA GLN A 154 14.51 15.09 8.61
C GLN A 154 15.45 14.37 7.65
N GLN A 155 16.44 15.09 7.11
CA GLN A 155 17.47 14.50 6.28
C GLN A 155 18.13 13.31 7.00
N GLY A 156 18.34 12.21 6.28
CA GLY A 156 18.95 10.99 6.79
C GLY A 156 17.96 9.98 7.39
N MET A 157 16.67 10.32 7.54
CA MET A 157 15.65 9.31 7.84
C MET A 157 15.46 8.39 6.64
N VAL A 158 15.33 7.09 6.90
CA VAL A 158 14.95 6.08 5.90
C VAL A 158 13.56 5.57 6.27
N LEU A 159 12.64 5.55 5.30
CA LEU A 159 11.24 5.16 5.52
C LEU A 159 10.70 4.32 4.36
N THR A 160 9.64 3.57 4.66
CA THR A 160 8.74 3.02 3.64
C THR A 160 7.68 4.06 3.24
N ILE A 161 7.29 4.07 1.97
CA ILE A 161 6.06 4.69 1.46
C ILE A 161 5.20 3.57 0.89
N GLU A 162 4.17 3.16 1.62
CA GLU A 162 3.41 1.93 1.34
C GLU A 162 1.88 2.14 1.26
N PRO A 163 1.35 3.16 0.57
CA PRO A 163 -0.09 3.33 0.48
C PRO A 163 -0.78 2.09 -0.10
N GLY A 164 -1.99 1.81 0.36
CA GLY A 164 -2.78 0.70 -0.14
C GLY A 164 -4.28 0.95 -0.10
N ILE A 165 -5.01 0.29 -1.00
CA ILE A 165 -6.47 0.26 -1.03
C ILE A 165 -6.91 -1.19 -0.89
N TYR A 166 -7.75 -1.47 0.10
CA TYR A 166 -8.29 -2.80 0.37
C TYR A 166 -9.81 -2.77 0.48
N PHE A 167 -10.44 -3.88 0.10
CA PHE A 167 -11.86 -4.12 0.24
C PHE A 167 -12.10 -5.14 1.37
N ILE A 168 -11.94 -4.67 2.61
CA ILE A 168 -12.04 -5.51 3.82
C ILE A 168 -13.49 -5.54 4.30
N ASP A 169 -14.13 -6.70 4.21
CA ASP A 169 -15.57 -6.85 4.45
C ASP A 169 -16.05 -6.25 5.76
N HIS A 170 -15.34 -6.50 6.86
CA HIS A 170 -15.72 -5.98 8.18
C HIS A 170 -15.72 -4.44 8.24
N LEU A 171 -14.73 -3.79 7.62
CA LEU A 171 -14.64 -2.33 7.59
C LEU A 171 -15.69 -1.73 6.66
N LEU A 172 -15.92 -2.36 5.51
CA LEU A 172 -16.98 -1.95 4.58
C LEU A 172 -18.36 -2.07 5.22
N ASP A 173 -18.65 -3.17 5.93
CA ASP A 173 -19.91 -3.38 6.63
C ASP A 173 -20.09 -2.43 7.81
N GLN A 174 -19.01 -2.02 8.46
CA GLN A 174 -19.04 -0.95 9.46
C GLN A 174 -19.41 0.39 8.81
N ALA A 175 -18.75 0.76 7.72
CA ALA A 175 -19.01 2.03 7.03
C ALA A 175 -20.42 2.12 6.42
N LEU A 176 -20.94 1.01 5.90
CA LEU A 176 -22.31 0.91 5.36
C LEU A 176 -23.39 1.02 6.44
N ARG A 177 -23.07 0.75 7.71
CA ARG A 177 -23.99 0.90 8.85
C ARG A 177 -23.97 2.29 9.48
N ASP A 178 -22.91 3.07 9.24
CA ASP A 178 -22.79 4.44 9.73
C ASP A 178 -23.40 5.44 8.73
N PRO A 179 -24.49 6.16 9.07
CA PRO A 179 -25.08 7.17 8.18
C PRO A 179 -24.11 8.29 7.76
N ALA A 180 -23.10 8.59 8.58
CA ALA A 180 -22.09 9.61 8.27
C ALA A 180 -21.13 9.15 7.15
N GLN A 181 -20.96 7.85 6.95
CA GLN A 181 -20.05 7.28 5.94
C GLN A 181 -20.82 6.68 4.75
N SER A 182 -21.86 5.88 5.02
CA SER A 182 -22.67 5.19 4.02
C SER A 182 -23.27 6.10 2.96
N CYS A 183 -23.56 7.36 3.28
CA CYS A 183 -24.08 8.35 2.32
C CYS A 183 -23.11 8.63 1.15
N PHE A 184 -21.81 8.42 1.36
CA PHE A 184 -20.77 8.56 0.34
C PHE A 184 -20.51 7.29 -0.46
N ILE A 185 -21.07 6.14 -0.06
CA ILE A 185 -20.78 4.84 -0.67
C ILE A 185 -21.85 4.50 -1.70
N ASN A 186 -21.42 4.16 -2.91
CA ASN A 186 -22.27 3.53 -3.91
C ASN A 186 -22.21 2.01 -3.76
N ASN A 187 -23.15 1.45 -2.98
CA ASN A 187 -23.10 0.03 -2.62
C ASN A 187 -23.22 -0.90 -3.85
N ASP A 188 -23.96 -0.50 -4.88
CA ASP A 188 -24.12 -1.30 -6.10
C ASP A 188 -22.79 -1.47 -6.85
N VAL A 189 -21.96 -0.41 -6.88
CA VAL A 189 -20.61 -0.47 -7.45
C VAL A 189 -19.65 -1.18 -6.52
N LEU A 190 -19.69 -0.88 -5.20
CA LEU A 190 -18.83 -1.51 -4.20
C LEU A 190 -18.97 -3.04 -4.20
N GLN A 191 -20.17 -3.57 -4.42
CA GLN A 191 -20.41 -5.01 -4.42
C GLN A 191 -19.56 -5.76 -5.45
N ARG A 192 -19.19 -5.12 -6.57
CA ARG A 192 -18.29 -5.70 -7.59
C ARG A 192 -16.85 -5.88 -7.08
N PHE A 193 -16.44 -5.09 -6.09
CA PHE A 193 -15.09 -5.13 -5.51
C PHE A 193 -15.01 -5.93 -4.20
N ARG A 194 -16.14 -6.48 -3.71
CA ARG A 194 -16.11 -7.45 -2.61
C ARG A 194 -15.30 -8.68 -3.03
N GLY A 195 -14.35 -9.09 -2.19
CA GLY A 195 -13.43 -10.18 -2.53
C GLY A 195 -12.33 -9.82 -3.55
N PHE A 196 -12.22 -8.55 -3.97
CA PHE A 196 -11.09 -8.06 -4.78
C PHE A 196 -9.74 -8.22 -4.07
N GLY A 197 -9.75 -8.19 -2.73
CA GLY A 197 -8.56 -8.17 -1.90
C GLY A 197 -8.06 -6.74 -1.73
N GLY A 198 -6.90 -6.41 -2.31
CA GLY A 198 -6.37 -5.06 -2.28
C GLY A 198 -5.07 -4.90 -3.05
N VAL A 199 -4.65 -3.64 -3.17
CA VAL A 199 -3.39 -3.22 -3.78
C VAL A 199 -2.57 -2.50 -2.73
N ARG A 200 -1.28 -2.82 -2.65
CA ARG A 200 -0.25 -2.01 -1.98
C ARG A 200 0.95 -1.84 -2.90
N ILE A 201 1.51 -0.65 -2.90
CA ILE A 201 2.76 -0.32 -3.58
C ILE A 201 3.66 0.27 -2.51
N GLU A 202 4.80 -0.37 -2.28
CA GLU A 202 5.71 0.02 -1.22
C GLU A 202 7.12 0.18 -1.75
N ASP A 203 7.70 1.33 -1.44
CA ASP A 203 9.03 1.77 -1.83
C ASP A 203 9.81 2.24 -0.59
N ASP A 204 11.08 1.84 -0.53
CA ASP A 204 12.07 2.32 0.43
C ASP A 204 12.67 3.63 -0.06
N ILE A 205 12.69 4.66 0.80
CA ILE A 205 13.25 5.97 0.49
C ILE A 205 14.20 6.46 1.58
N ALA A 206 15.18 7.26 1.19
CA ALA A 206 16.02 8.04 2.11
C ALA A 206 15.72 9.54 1.94
N VAL A 207 15.41 10.23 3.03
CA VAL A 207 15.14 11.69 3.00
C VAL A 207 16.45 12.44 2.78
N THR A 208 16.50 13.28 1.74
CA THR A 208 17.66 14.10 1.38
C THR A 208 17.48 15.55 1.86
N ALA A 209 18.44 16.43 1.59
CA ALA A 209 18.36 17.84 2.01
C ALA A 209 17.18 18.61 1.40
N ASN A 210 16.69 18.19 0.23
CA ASN A 210 15.67 18.89 -0.56
C ASN A 210 14.56 17.98 -1.10
N GLY A 211 14.52 16.70 -0.69
CA GLY A 211 13.55 15.74 -1.19
C GLY A 211 13.76 14.34 -0.61
N MET A 212 13.77 13.35 -1.50
CA MET A 212 14.15 11.97 -1.19
C MET A 212 14.98 11.34 -2.30
N GLU A 213 15.67 10.27 -1.96
CA GLU A 213 16.26 9.29 -2.86
C GLU A 213 15.41 8.01 -2.79
N LEU A 214 15.02 7.49 -3.95
CA LEU A 214 14.31 6.22 -4.07
C LEU A 214 15.32 5.07 -4.11
N LEU A 215 15.23 4.15 -3.15
CA LEU A 215 16.13 3.00 -3.03
C LEU A 215 15.60 1.78 -3.81
N THR A 216 14.28 1.65 -3.88
CA THR A 216 13.61 0.54 -4.57
C THR A 216 13.62 0.72 -6.09
N CYS A 217 13.92 -0.36 -6.82
CA CYS A 217 13.90 -0.37 -8.28
C CYS A 217 13.15 -1.60 -8.81
N VAL A 218 11.84 -1.45 -9.01
CA VAL A 218 10.95 -2.49 -9.56
C VAL A 218 9.96 -1.88 -10.58
N PRO A 219 9.35 -2.68 -11.47
CA PRO A 219 8.26 -2.21 -12.34
C PRO A 219 7.10 -1.61 -11.54
N ARG A 220 6.62 -0.42 -11.93
CA ARG A 220 5.53 0.30 -11.22
C ARG A 220 4.38 0.74 -12.10
N THR A 221 4.58 1.00 -13.39
CA THR A 221 3.45 1.26 -14.28
C THR A 221 2.77 -0.05 -14.69
N VAL A 222 1.49 0.03 -15.06
CA VAL A 222 0.75 -1.13 -15.60
C VAL A 222 1.50 -1.71 -16.80
N GLU A 223 1.99 -0.84 -17.66
CA GLU A 223 2.73 -1.21 -18.87
C GLU A 223 4.07 -1.90 -18.53
N GLU A 224 4.84 -1.38 -17.57
CA GLU A 224 6.08 -2.00 -17.10
C GLU A 224 5.85 -3.39 -16.50
N ILE A 225 4.82 -3.54 -15.65
CA ILE A 225 4.50 -4.83 -15.00
C ILE A 225 4.06 -5.85 -16.04
N GLU A 226 3.15 -5.49 -16.95
CA GLU A 226 2.69 -6.40 -17.99
C GLU A 226 3.82 -6.82 -18.94
N ALA A 227 4.72 -5.89 -19.29
CA ALA A 227 5.90 -6.18 -20.10
C ALA A 227 6.85 -7.15 -19.38
N PHE A 228 7.19 -6.86 -18.12
CA PHE A 228 8.07 -7.70 -17.30
C PHE A 228 7.51 -9.12 -17.14
N MET A 229 6.22 -9.26 -16.84
CA MET A 229 5.58 -10.57 -16.70
C MET A 229 5.47 -11.33 -18.01
N ALA A 230 5.31 -10.63 -19.15
CA ALA A 230 5.31 -11.26 -20.47
C ALA A 230 6.69 -11.83 -20.82
N GLU A 231 7.76 -11.06 -20.57
CA GLU A 231 9.15 -11.49 -20.78
C GLU A 231 9.47 -12.75 -19.96
N GLY A 232 9.16 -12.75 -18.66
CA GLY A 232 9.41 -13.89 -17.78
C GLY A 232 8.71 -15.19 -18.22
N ARG A 233 7.56 -15.09 -18.91
CA ARG A 233 6.86 -16.26 -19.48
C ARG A 233 7.49 -16.74 -20.79
N SER A 234 7.94 -15.82 -21.65
CA SER A 234 8.65 -16.17 -22.89
C SER A 234 10.04 -16.77 -22.66
N GLY A 235 10.69 -16.44 -21.52
CA GLY A 235 12.04 -16.87 -21.17
C GLY A 235 12.19 -18.29 -20.64
N THR A 236 11.13 -19.11 -20.65
CA THR A 236 11.17 -20.50 -20.15
C THR A 236 12.01 -21.39 -21.07
N LYS A 237 13.34 -21.34 -20.96
CA LYS A 237 14.19 -22.48 -21.35
C LYS A 237 13.88 -23.63 -20.38
N SER A 238 13.57 -24.81 -20.89
CA SER A 238 13.33 -25.97 -20.04
C SER A 238 14.57 -26.25 -19.20
N PHE A 239 14.36 -26.51 -17.91
CA PHE A 239 15.42 -26.89 -16.97
C PHE A 239 15.83 -28.37 -17.13
N ASP A 240 15.76 -28.92 -18.35
CA ASP A 240 16.04 -30.35 -18.62
C ASP A 240 17.55 -30.68 -18.74
N GLY A 241 18.44 -29.74 -18.40
CA GLY A 241 19.86 -29.81 -18.78
C GLY A 241 20.89 -30.07 -17.68
N LEU A 242 20.50 -30.42 -16.45
CA LEU A 242 21.46 -30.59 -15.33
C LEU A 242 21.35 -31.96 -14.63
N SER A 243 21.33 -33.03 -15.40
CA SER A 243 21.55 -34.39 -14.88
C SER A 243 22.49 -35.21 -15.78
N SER A 244 23.75 -34.78 -15.94
CA SER A 244 24.79 -35.70 -16.43
C SER A 244 26.22 -35.20 -16.22
N GLN A 245 26.57 -34.57 -15.09
CA GLN A 245 27.98 -34.47 -14.68
C GLN A 245 28.12 -34.66 -13.16
N ARG A 246 28.14 -35.93 -12.75
CA ARG A 246 28.93 -36.36 -11.60
C ARG A 246 29.80 -37.51 -12.11
N GLN A 247 31.10 -37.23 -12.26
CA GLN A 247 32.14 -38.25 -12.20
C GLN A 247 32.32 -38.67 -10.74
#